data_AF-A0A936EUP7-F1
#
_entry.id   AF-A0A936EUP7-F1
#
_cell.length_a   1.000
_cell.length_b   1.000
_cell.length_c   1.000
_cell.angle_alpha   90.00
_cell.angle_beta   90.00
_cell.angle_gamma   90.00
#
_symmetry.space_group_name_H-M   'P 1'
#
loop_
_entity.id
_entity.type
_entity.pdbx_description
1 polymer ?
#
loop_
_entity_poly.entity_id
_entity_poly.type
_entity_poly.pdbx_seq_one_letter_code
_entity_poly.pdbx_strand_id
1 'polypeptide(L)' 'MIVCLCHRVSDRDIKAAVGQGTCCFEVLQDDLRVASSCGCCHDCAREVFDRACSARGQAVAPQPALATTA' A
#
# COMPACT_ATOMS: atom_id res chain seq x y z
N MET A 1 10.53 -0.75 9.17
CA MET A 1 9.88 -1.61 10.17
C MET A 1 9.16 -2.75 9.45
N ILE A 2 9.30 -3.99 9.92
CA ILE A 2 8.45 -5.09 9.45
C ILE A 2 7.06 -4.92 10.05
N VAL A 3 6.06 -4.90 9.19
CA VAL A 3 4.64 -4.74 9.55
C VAL A 3 3.97 -6.11 9.60
N CYS A 4 4.19 -6.98 8.61
CA CYS A 4 3.67 -8.35 8.58
C CYS A 4 4.80 -9.36 8.56
N LEU A 5 4.86 -10.20 9.60
CA LEU A 5 5.88 -11.25 9.69
C LEU A 5 5.59 -12.43 8.75
N CYS A 6 4.32 -12.83 8.61
CA CYS A 6 3.90 -13.98 7.78
C CYS A 6 4.34 -13.86 6.32
N HIS A 7 4.23 -12.65 5.75
CA HIS A 7 4.54 -12.38 4.35
C HIS A 7 5.75 -11.45 4.18
N ARG A 8 6.46 -11.16 5.29
CA ARG A 8 7.64 -10.28 5.32
C ARG A 8 7.41 -8.91 4.68
N VAL A 9 6.24 -8.32 4.93
CA VAL A 9 5.88 -6.98 4.43
C VAL A 9 6.38 -5.93 5.41
N SER A 10 7.12 -4.94 4.89
CA SER A 10 7.63 -3.80 5.64
C SER A 10 6.81 -2.52 5.39
N ASP A 11 7.04 -1.50 6.21
CA ASP A 11 6.45 -0.17 6.00
C ASP A 11 6.84 0.43 4.64
N ARG A 12 8.04 0.10 4.14
CA ARG A 12 8.54 0.58 2.86
C ARG A 12 7.78 -0.05 1.71
N ASP A 13 7.42 -1.32 1.82
CA ASP A 13 6.65 -2.03 0.79
C ASP A 13 5.25 -1.44 0.67
N ILE A 14 4.58 -1.17 1.81
CA ILE A 14 3.26 -0.52 1.83
C ILE A 14 3.34 0.88 1.21
N LYS A 15 4.33 1.68 1.62
CA LYS A 15 4.54 3.03 1.05
C LYS A 15 4.85 2.99 -0.44
N ALA A 16 5.61 2.01 -0.91
CA ALA A 16 5.94 1.85 -2.31
C ALA A 16 4.71 1.49 -3.14
N ALA A 17 3.89 0.53 -2.70
CA ALA A 17 2.65 0.15 -3.38
C ALA A 17 1.68 1.34 -3.46
N VAL A 18 1.56 2.09 -2.36
CA VAL A 18 0.81 3.35 -2.33
C VAL A 18 1.42 4.35 -3.32
N GLY A 19 2.73 4.57 -3.31
CA GLY A 19 3.43 5.44 -4.29
C GLY A 19 3.20 5.06 -5.76
N GLN A 20 3.01 3.77 -6.04
CA GLN A 20 2.74 3.23 -7.38
C GLN A 20 1.26 3.34 -7.81
N GLY A 21 0.37 3.77 -6.91
CA GLY A 21 -1.02 4.04 -7.27
C GLY A 21 -2.05 3.40 -6.34
N THR A 22 -1.67 2.38 -5.57
CA THR A 22 -2.59 1.63 -4.70
C THR A 22 -3.38 2.58 -3.80
N CYS A 23 -4.71 2.58 -3.91
CA CYS A 23 -5.60 3.52 -3.24
C CYS A 23 -6.68 2.85 -2.37
N CYS A 24 -6.76 1.52 -2.37
CA CYS A 24 -7.61 0.74 -1.48
C CYS A 24 -6.78 -0.29 -0.72
N PHE A 25 -7.18 -0.55 0.53
CA PHE A 25 -6.45 -1.47 1.40
C PHE A 25 -6.63 -2.92 0.97
N GLU A 26 -7.78 -3.25 0.40
CA GLU A 26 -8.09 -4.59 -0.10
C GLU A 26 -7.14 -4.99 -1.25
N VAL A 27 -6.87 -4.08 -2.19
CA VAL A 27 -5.87 -4.32 -3.25
C VAL A 27 -4.46 -4.44 -2.67
N LEU A 28 -4.12 -3.62 -1.65
CA LEU A 28 -2.85 -3.78 -0.94
C LEU A 28 -2.73 -5.17 -0.29
N GLN A 29 -3.82 -5.70 0.27
CA GLN A 29 -3.86 -7.05 0.83
C GLN A 29 -3.71 -8.12 -0.25
N ASP A 30 -4.32 -7.97 -1.42
CA ASP A 30 -4.15 -8.91 -2.53
C ASP A 30 -2.70 -8.92 -3.05
N ASP A 31 -2.13 -7.74 -3.28
CA ASP A 31 -0.80 -7.59 -3.87
C ASP A 31 0.33 -8.02 -2.92
N LEU A 32 0.28 -7.59 -1.66
CA LEU A 32 1.34 -7.84 -0.67
C LEU A 32 1.04 -9.01 0.25
N ARG A 33 -0.18 -9.57 0.18
CA ARG A 33 -0.69 -10.59 1.12
C ARG A 33 -0.70 -10.13 2.57
N VAL A 34 -0.60 -8.81 2.82
CA VAL A 34 -0.56 -8.25 4.18
C VAL A 34 -1.87 -8.58 4.91
N ALA A 35 -1.77 -8.96 6.19
CA ALA A 35 -2.90 -9.38 7.02
C ALA A 35 -3.74 -10.57 6.51
N SER A 36 -3.29 -11.31 5.50
CA SER A 36 -4.04 -12.44 4.91
C SER A 36 -3.82 -13.81 5.59
N SER A 37 -2.85 -13.92 6.52
CA SER A 37 -2.54 -15.17 7.23
C SER A 37 -3.01 -15.16 8.69
N CYS A 38 -2.22 -14.64 9.63
CA CYS A 38 -2.61 -14.61 11.05
C CYS A 38 -3.48 -13.41 11.44
N GLY A 39 -3.59 -12.40 10.57
CA GLY A 39 -4.37 -11.17 10.83
C GLY A 39 -3.77 -10.21 11.86
N CYS A 40 -2.83 -10.61 12.72
CA CYS A 40 -2.33 -9.78 13.83
C CYS A 40 -1.71 -8.43 13.42
N CYS A 41 -1.32 -8.28 12.16
CA CYS A 41 -0.76 -7.04 11.63
C CYS A 41 -1.78 -6.08 11.02
N HIS A 42 -3.08 -6.45 10.96
CA HIS A 42 -4.11 -5.73 10.22
C HIS A 42 -4.14 -4.23 10.58
N ASP A 43 -4.32 -3.91 11.85
CA ASP A 43 -4.46 -2.51 12.30
C ASP A 43 -3.17 -1.71 12.07
N CYS A 44 -2.01 -2.32 12.34
CA CYS A 44 -0.71 -1.71 12.06
C CYS A 44 -0.51 -1.45 10.56
N ALA A 45 -0.86 -2.41 9.70
CA ALA A 45 -0.80 -2.25 8.25
C ALA A 45 -1.76 -1.17 7.75
N ARG A 46 -2.96 -1.11 8.32
CA ARG A 46 -3.98 -0.11 7.97
C ARG A 46 -3.52 1.30 8.33
N GLU A 47 -2.98 1.49 9.53
CA GLU A 47 -2.42 2.78 9.94
C GLU A 47 -1.28 3.24 9.02
N VAL A 48 -0.36 2.34 8.65
CA VAL A 48 0.75 2.67 7.74
C VAL A 48 0.22 3.04 6.36
N PHE A 49 -0.77 2.30 5.84
CA PHE A 49 -1.43 2.58 4.57
C PHE A 49 -2.14 3.94 4.58
N ASP A 50 -2.96 4.22 5.58
CA ASP A 50 -3.74 5.47 5.67
C ASP A 50 -2.80 6.69 5.80
N ARG A 51 -1.72 6.57 6.57
CA ARG A 51 -0.66 7.60 6.65
C ARG A 51 0.01 7.80 5.29
N ALA A 52 0.31 6.73 4.55
CA ALA A 52 0.94 6.82 3.24
C ALA A 52 0.01 7.45 2.18
N CYS A 53 -1.27 7.09 2.16
CA CYS A 53 -2.28 7.71 1.30
C CYS A 53 -2.45 9.21 1.61
N SER A 54 -2.50 9.57 2.89
CA SER A 54 -2.59 10.97 3.33
C SER A 54 -1.35 11.78 2.93
N ALA A 55 -0.16 11.19 3.00
CA ALA A 55 1.08 11.81 2.54
C ALA A 55 1.13 11.98 1.02
N ARG A 56 0.61 11.01 0.25
CA ARG A 56 0.43 11.13 -1.21
C ARG A 56 -0.53 12.24 -1.61
N GLY A 57 -1.61 12.44 -0.85
CA GLY A 57 -2.57 13.54 -1.10
C GLY A 57 -1.94 14.93 -1.03
N GLN A 58 -0.77 15.06 -0.39
CA GLN A 58 0.01 16.30 -0.31
C GLN A 58 1.09 16.39 -1.40
N ALA A 59 1.30 15.31 -2.16
CA ALA A 59 2.34 15.19 -3.16
C ALA A 59 1.85 14.35 -4.34
N VAL A 60 0.99 14.89 -5.21
CA VAL A 60 0.96 14.53 -6.65
C VAL A 60 0.12 15.53 -7.47
N ALA A 61 0.84 16.29 -8.31
CA ALA A 61 0.34 16.79 -9.59
C ALA A 61 0.04 15.58 -10.51
N PRO A 62 -0.93 15.68 -11.44
CA PRO A 62 -1.52 14.51 -12.11
C PRO A 62 -0.48 13.73 -12.91
N GLN A 63 -0.43 12.42 -12.65
CA GLN A 63 0.28 11.49 -13.52
C GLN A 63 -0.62 11.23 -14.74
N PRO A 64 -0.13 11.38 -15.98
CA PRO A 64 -0.91 11.02 -17.14
C PRO A 64 -1.14 9.51 -17.08
N ALA A 65 -2.40 9.11 -17.03
CA ALA A 65 -2.83 7.77 -17.37
C ALA A 65 -2.12 7.39 -18.67
N LEU A 66 -1.30 6.34 -18.61
CA LEU A 66 -0.60 5.85 -19.79
C LEU A 66 -1.66 5.42 -20.81
N ALA A 67 -1.89 6.32 -21.75
CA ALA A 67 -2.32 6.01 -23.08
C ALA A 67 -1.31 5.02 -23.67
N THR A 68 -1.76 3.80 -23.96
CA THR A 68 -1.21 3.03 -25.06
C THR A 68 -2.33 2.78 -26.05
N THR A 69 -2.19 3.49 -27.15
CA THR A 69 -2.94 3.48 -28.40
C THR A 69 -2.73 2.18 -29.18
N ALA A 70 -3.73 1.85 -30.00
CA ALA A 70 -3.82 0.84 -31.08
C ALA A 70 -4.51 -0.48 -30.73
#